data_AF-A0A923HSG8-F1
#
_entry.id   AF-A0A923HSG8-F1
#
_cell.length_a   1.000
_cell.length_b   1.000
_cell.length_c   1.000
_cell.angle_alpha   90.00
_cell.angle_beta   90.00
_cell.angle_gamma   90.00
#
_symmetry.space_group_name_H-M   'P 1'
#
loop_
_entity.id
_entity.type
_entity.pdbx_description
1 polymer ?
#
loop_
_entity_poly.entity_id
_entity_poly.type
_entity_poly.pdbx_seq_one_letter_code
_entity_poly.pdbx_strand_id
1 'polypeptide(L)'
;MFTPRELLKNLPFRIPQDSCCNCGSTENVFRTETELKDISYFVIGGVERTLKIELPFCNNCERSALRFRKNILIKCLIAFGLFWPFLGLSLIYANELPRFLANNMILFAALPAALITSLYYLTRRAKAPATSFYQPVFLKHVRYSTRGEVKGVALGFTNREFAKRVAALNTDFCEARALIIVIEQT
;
A
#
# COMPACT_ATOMS: atom_id res chain seq x y z
N MET A 1 -3.57 -18.34 25.40
CA MET A 1 -3.32 -16.88 25.34
C MET A 1 -2.65 -16.62 23.99
N PHE A 2 -3.39 -16.16 22.99
CA PHE A 2 -2.84 -15.94 21.64
C PHE A 2 -1.90 -14.74 21.67
N THR A 3 -0.74 -14.86 21.03
CA THR A 3 0.11 -13.68 20.85
C THR A 3 -0.64 -12.65 19.98
N PRO A 4 -0.43 -11.33 20.13
CA PRO A 4 -1.06 -10.32 19.28
C PRO A 4 -0.85 -10.54 17.77
N ARG A 5 0.17 -11.33 17.39
CA ARG A 5 0.45 -11.78 16.02
C ARG A 5 -0.49 -12.90 15.52
N GLU A 6 -1.02 -13.75 16.40
CA GLU A 6 -1.91 -14.86 16.02
C GLU A 6 -3.38 -14.43 15.88
N LEU A 7 -3.83 -13.44 16.66
CA LEU A 7 -5.20 -12.91 16.59
C LEU A 7 -5.53 -12.26 15.23
N LEU A 8 -4.52 -11.69 14.55
CA LEU A 8 -4.70 -11.17 13.19
C LEU A 8 -4.88 -12.29 12.15
N LYS A 9 -4.51 -13.55 12.42
CA LYS A 9 -4.63 -14.61 11.41
C LYS A 9 -6.06 -15.09 11.20
N ASN A 10 -6.97 -14.89 12.16
CA ASN A 10 -8.32 -15.47 12.16
C ASN A 10 -9.37 -14.46 12.62
N LEU A 11 -9.40 -13.26 12.04
CA LEU A 11 -10.51 -12.34 12.31
C LEU A 11 -11.77 -12.88 11.61
N PRO A 12 -12.91 -13.04 12.33
CA PRO A 12 -14.14 -13.66 11.82
C PRO A 12 -14.91 -12.73 10.85
N PHE A 13 -14.21 -11.91 10.08
CA PHE A 13 -14.86 -10.99 9.13
C PHE A 13 -15.29 -11.73 7.87
N ARG A 14 -16.48 -11.40 7.41
CA ARG A 14 -17.07 -11.93 6.18
C ARG A 14 -16.69 -11.04 5.01
N ILE A 15 -16.05 -11.60 3.99
CA ILE A 15 -15.73 -10.89 2.75
C ILE A 15 -16.67 -11.38 1.65
N PRO A 16 -17.32 -10.49 0.86
CA PRO A 16 -18.10 -10.89 -0.31
C PRO A 16 -17.25 -11.75 -1.25
N GLN A 17 -17.80 -12.81 -1.84
CA GLN A 17 -17.02 -13.79 -2.64
C GLN A 17 -17.41 -13.80 -4.12
N ASP A 18 -18.45 -13.06 -4.47
CA ASP A 18 -19.14 -13.07 -5.78
C ASP A 18 -18.65 -11.95 -6.71
N SER A 19 -17.78 -11.04 -6.25
CA SER A 19 -17.25 -9.96 -7.07
C SER A 19 -15.79 -9.66 -6.74
N CYS A 20 -15.01 -9.29 -7.75
CA CYS A 20 -13.62 -8.90 -7.63
C CYS A 20 -13.49 -7.62 -6.78
N CYS A 21 -12.66 -7.68 -5.74
CA CYS A 21 -12.47 -6.56 -4.82
C CYS A 21 -11.82 -5.31 -5.47
N ASN A 22 -11.15 -5.45 -6.62
CA ASN A 22 -10.49 -4.34 -7.31
C ASN A 22 -11.41 -3.66 -8.34
N CYS A 23 -12.02 -4.42 -9.26
CA CYS A 23 -12.78 -3.89 -10.39
C CYS A 23 -14.29 -4.15 -10.31
N GLY A 24 -14.77 -4.96 -9.36
CA GLY A 24 -16.19 -5.30 -9.22
C GLY A 24 -16.72 -6.36 -10.19
N SER A 25 -15.89 -6.90 -11.10
CA SER A 25 -16.32 -7.97 -12.02
C SER A 25 -16.77 -9.22 -11.25
N THR A 26 -17.84 -9.86 -11.69
CA THR A 26 -18.37 -11.13 -11.16
C THR A 26 -17.87 -12.35 -11.95
N GLU A 27 -17.12 -12.13 -13.03
CA GLU A 27 -16.61 -13.19 -13.91
C GLU A 27 -15.25 -13.71 -13.44
N ASN A 28 -15.06 -15.03 -13.49
CA ASN A 28 -13.80 -15.70 -13.18
C ASN A 28 -13.19 -15.23 -11.85
N VAL A 29 -14.03 -15.08 -10.83
CA VAL A 29 -13.61 -14.65 -9.49
C VAL A 29 -13.14 -15.86 -8.69
N PHE A 30 -11.94 -15.76 -8.13
CA PHE A 30 -11.36 -16.78 -7.26
C PHE A 30 -10.80 -16.15 -5.99
N ARG A 31 -10.62 -16.99 -4.97
CA ARG A 31 -10.09 -16.58 -3.67
C ARG A 31 -8.58 -16.61 -3.72
N THR A 32 -7.96 -15.51 -3.30
CA THR A 32 -6.52 -15.42 -3.15
C THR A 32 -6.19 -15.06 -1.71
N GLU A 33 -5.38 -15.90 -1.03
CA GLU A 33 -4.82 -15.53 0.27
C GLU A 33 -3.95 -14.28 0.06
N THR A 34 -4.37 -13.17 0.66
CA THR A 34 -3.71 -11.88 0.52
C THR A 34 -3.18 -11.45 1.87
N GLU A 35 -1.87 -11.20 1.94
CA GLU A 35 -1.26 -10.58 3.10
C GLU A 35 -1.46 -9.06 3.01
N LEU A 36 -2.11 -8.48 4.02
CA LEU A 36 -2.27 -7.04 4.20
C LEU A 36 -1.24 -6.56 5.22
N LYS A 37 -0.47 -5.52 4.86
CA LYS A 37 0.61 -4.99 5.69
C LYS A 37 0.31 -3.56 6.13
N ASP A 38 0.49 -3.30 7.41
CA ASP A 38 0.60 -1.96 7.99
C ASP A 38 2.03 -1.79 8.51
N ILE A 39 2.77 -0.87 7.89
CA ILE A 39 4.16 -0.59 8.24
C ILE A 39 4.23 0.82 8.80
N SER A 40 4.51 0.90 10.10
CA SER A 40 4.76 2.16 10.80
C SER A 40 6.25 2.30 11.05
N TYR A 41 6.92 3.22 10.34
CA TYR A 41 8.33 3.54 10.56
C TYR A 41 8.46 4.62 11.63
N PHE A 42 9.22 4.35 12.69
CA PHE A 42 9.79 5.35 13.58
C PHE A 42 11.29 5.46 13.29
N VAL A 43 11.88 6.64 13.56
CA VAL A 43 13.25 7.04 13.17
C VAL A 43 14.34 5.98 13.42
N ILE A 44 14.15 5.11 14.42
CA ILE A 44 15.13 4.10 14.88
C ILE A 44 14.61 2.66 14.79
N GLY A 45 13.37 2.45 14.33
CA GLY A 45 12.74 1.13 14.28
C GLY A 45 11.36 1.14 13.65
N GLY A 46 10.99 0.06 12.95
CA GLY A 46 9.68 -0.10 12.33
C GLY A 46 8.84 -1.16 13.03
N VAL A 47 7.53 -0.93 13.12
CA VAL A 47 6.56 -1.98 13.46
C VAL A 47 5.86 -2.40 12.18
N GLU A 48 6.05 -3.66 11.79
CA GLU A 48 5.30 -4.30 10.71
C GLU A 48 4.21 -5.18 11.31
N ARG A 49 2.97 -4.92 10.89
CA ARG A 49 1.79 -5.69 11.25
C ARG A 49 1.25 -6.34 10.00
N THR A 50 0.94 -7.64 10.08
CA THR A 50 0.46 -8.42 8.95
C THR A 50 -0.88 -9.06 9.29
N LEU A 51 -1.81 -9.00 8.35
CA LEU A 51 -3.14 -9.59 8.41
C LEU A 51 -3.33 -10.43 7.16
N LYS A 52 -3.47 -11.75 7.31
CA LYS A 52 -3.79 -12.64 6.19
C LYS A 52 -5.30 -12.75 6.06
N ILE A 53 -5.81 -12.54 4.86
CA ILE A 53 -7.24 -12.64 4.56
C ILE A 53 -7.45 -13.15 3.13
N GLU A 54 -8.49 -13.95 2.92
CA GLU A 54 -8.91 -14.35 1.58
C GLU A 54 -9.72 -13.23 0.93
N LEU A 55 -9.22 -12.74 -0.21
CA LEU A 55 -9.90 -11.70 -0.99
C LEU A 55 -10.26 -12.25 -2.38
N PRO A 56 -11.44 -11.88 -2.91
CA PRO A 56 -11.84 -12.27 -4.26
C PRO A 56 -11.13 -11.40 -5.31
N PHE A 57 -10.49 -12.04 -6.27
CA PHE A 57 -9.91 -11.38 -7.46
C PHE A 57 -10.37 -12.08 -8.74
N CYS A 58 -10.44 -11.33 -9.83
CA CYS A 58 -10.56 -11.90 -11.17
C CYS A 58 -9.17 -12.04 -11.83
N ASN A 59 -9.06 -12.81 -12.90
CA ASN A 59 -7.81 -13.05 -13.65
C ASN A 59 -7.03 -11.76 -13.99
N ASN A 60 -7.74 -10.67 -14.32
CA ASN A 60 -7.12 -9.40 -14.68
C ASN A 60 -6.56 -8.63 -13.47
N CYS A 61 -7.13 -8.85 -12.28
CA CYS A 61 -6.82 -8.09 -11.07
C CYS A 61 -5.94 -8.86 -10.07
N GLU A 62 -5.77 -10.17 -10.22
CA GLU A 62 -4.99 -11.01 -9.31
C GLU A 62 -3.58 -10.47 -9.05
N ARG A 63 -2.90 -9.98 -10.09
CA ARG A 63 -1.56 -9.38 -9.96
C ARG A 63 -1.51 -8.19 -8.99
N SER A 64 -2.65 -7.55 -8.71
CA SER A 64 -2.73 -6.46 -7.73
C SER A 64 -2.68 -6.96 -6.28
N ALA A 65 -3.05 -8.22 -6.02
CA ALA A 65 -3.00 -8.83 -4.69
C ALA A 65 -1.58 -8.87 -4.10
N LEU A 66 -0.55 -8.94 -4.96
CA LEU A 66 0.85 -9.00 -4.55
C LEU A 66 1.53 -7.61 -4.47
N ARG A 67 0.82 -6.53 -4.82
CA ARG A 67 1.43 -5.19 -4.97
C ARG A 67 1.11 -4.31 -3.77
N PHE A 68 2.00 -4.29 -2.79
CA PHE A 68 1.89 -3.40 -1.65
C PHE A 68 1.94 -1.92 -2.05
N ARG A 69 1.13 -1.12 -1.36
CA ARG A 69 1.13 0.33 -1.51
C ARG A 69 2.39 0.91 -0.89
N LYS A 70 3.09 1.74 -1.67
CA LYS A 70 4.25 2.48 -1.21
C LYS A 70 3.80 3.84 -0.71
N ASN A 71 4.05 4.13 0.56
CA ASN A 71 3.82 5.45 1.13
C ASN A 71 4.77 6.49 0.49
N ILE A 72 4.50 7.77 0.74
CA ILE A 72 5.33 8.86 0.18
C ILE A 72 6.79 8.77 0.66
N LEU A 73 7.01 8.34 1.91
CA LEU A 73 8.34 8.16 2.47
C LEU A 73 9.18 7.15 1.67
N ILE A 74 8.63 5.99 1.32
CA ILE A 74 9.31 4.99 0.49
C ILE A 74 9.63 5.57 -0.90
N LYS A 75 8.74 6.39 -1.48
CA LYS A 75 9.00 7.06 -2.76
C LYS A 75 10.16 8.06 -2.64
N CYS A 76 10.20 8.84 -1.55
CA CYS A 76 11.30 9.76 -1.24
C CYS A 76 12.61 9.03 -1.00
N LEU A 77 12.60 7.90 -0.27
CA LEU A 77 13.79 7.07 -0.03
C LEU A 77 14.34 6.48 -1.34
N ILE A 78 13.47 6.08 -2.27
CA ILE A 78 13.90 5.62 -3.60
C ILE A 78 14.53 6.78 -4.38
N ALA A 79 13.91 7.96 -4.38
CA ALA A 79 14.48 9.14 -5.03
C ALA A 79 15.84 9.52 -4.40
N PHE A 80 15.96 9.44 -3.08
CA PHE A 80 17.22 9.68 -2.36
C PHE A 80 18.28 8.62 -2.68
N GLY A 81 17.89 7.34 -2.80
CA GLY A 81 18.78 6.28 -3.25
C GLY A 81 19.31 6.50 -4.67
N LEU A 82 18.47 7.02 -5.58
CA LEU A 82 18.86 7.40 -6.94
C LEU A 82 19.70 8.68 -6.99
N PHE A 83 19.54 9.59 -6.03
CA PHE A 83 20.31 10.83 -5.96
C PHE A 83 21.82 10.58 -5.83
N TRP A 84 22.23 9.63 -4.98
CA TRP A 84 23.65 9.33 -4.75
C TRP A 84 24.45 8.91 -5.99
N PRO A 85 24.01 7.96 -6.84
CA PRO A 85 24.73 7.63 -8.06
C PRO A 85 24.79 8.81 -9.04
N PHE A 86 23.73 9.61 -9.17
CA PHE A 86 23.78 10.82 -10.00
C PHE A 86 24.76 11.87 -9.46
N LEU A 87 24.83 12.03 -8.14
CA LEU A 87 25.81 12.92 -7.50
C LEU A 87 27.23 12.39 -7.72
N GLY A 88 27.47 11.11 -7.52
CA GLY A 88 28.76 10.47 -7.76
C GLY A 88 29.23 10.66 -9.21
N LEU A 89 28.35 10.44 -10.19
CA LEU A 89 28.65 10.71 -11.60
C LEU A 89 28.97 12.20 -11.83
N SER A 90 28.19 13.11 -11.26
CA SER A 90 28.42 14.56 -11.39
C SER A 90 29.78 14.98 -10.82
N LEU A 91 30.22 14.36 -9.73
CA LEU A 91 31.53 14.61 -9.11
C LEU A 91 32.69 14.05 -9.94
N ILE A 92 32.53 12.85 -10.54
CA ILE A 92 33.56 12.26 -11.41
C ILE A 92 33.82 13.15 -12.63
N TYR A 93 32.77 13.68 -13.25
CA TYR A 93 32.87 14.54 -14.44
C TYR A 93 32.94 16.04 -14.11
N ALA A 94 33.18 16.41 -12.85
CA ALA A 94 33.16 17.80 -12.39
C ALA A 94 34.01 18.77 -13.23
N ASN A 95 35.20 18.33 -13.64
CA ASN A 95 36.16 19.15 -14.40
C ASN A 95 35.79 19.31 -15.89
N GLU A 96 34.97 18.39 -16.42
CA GLU A 96 34.53 18.40 -17.82
C GLU A 96 33.19 19.14 -17.98
N LEU A 97 32.49 19.40 -16.88
CA LEU A 97 31.19 20.07 -16.88
C LEU A 97 31.33 21.60 -17.04
N PRO A 98 30.39 22.25 -17.74
CA PRO A 98 30.30 23.71 -17.75
C PRO A 98 30.22 24.28 -16.33
N ARG A 99 30.87 25.43 -16.07
CA ARG A 99 30.93 26.07 -14.73
C ARG A 99 29.56 26.18 -14.05
N PHE A 100 28.51 26.46 -14.82
CA PHE A 100 27.14 26.52 -14.29
C PHE A 100 26.68 25.17 -13.70
N LEU A 101 26.93 24.05 -14.39
CA LEU A 101 26.58 22.71 -13.89
C LEU A 101 27.47 22.32 -12.70
N ALA A 102 28.76 22.64 -12.77
CA ALA A 102 29.70 22.40 -11.67
C ALA A 102 29.29 23.14 -10.38
N ASN A 103 28.75 24.36 -10.51
CA ASN A 103 28.24 25.11 -9.35
C ASN A 103 26.88 24.59 -8.82
N ASN A 104 26.19 23.72 -9.56
CA ASN A 104 24.84 23.25 -9.25
C ASN A 104 24.73 21.71 -9.24
N MET A 105 25.82 21.00 -8.91
CA MET A 105 25.86 19.53 -8.97
C MET A 105 24.76 18.84 -8.14
N ILE A 106 24.42 19.39 -6.97
CA ILE A 106 23.34 18.85 -6.13
C ILE A 106 22.00 18.90 -6.88
N LEU A 107 21.68 20.04 -7.49
CA LEU A 107 20.44 20.20 -8.25
C LEU A 107 20.44 19.27 -9.48
N PHE A 108 21.58 19.18 -10.17
CA PHE A 108 21.75 18.31 -11.33
C PHE A 108 21.63 16.82 -10.98
N ALA A 109 21.97 16.41 -9.77
CA ALA A 109 21.73 15.05 -9.29
C ALA A 109 20.29 14.83 -8.81
N ALA A 110 19.70 15.81 -8.13
CA ALA A 110 18.35 15.71 -7.56
C ALA A 110 17.25 15.70 -8.63
N LEU A 111 17.35 16.53 -9.66
CA LEU A 111 16.35 16.63 -10.72
C LEU A 111 16.10 15.31 -11.48
N PRO A 112 17.12 14.63 -12.05
CA PRO A 112 16.90 13.35 -12.74
C PRO A 112 16.43 12.27 -11.77
N ALA A 113 16.93 12.23 -10.53
CA ALA A 113 16.45 11.28 -9.52
C ALA A 113 14.95 11.46 -9.23
N ALA A 114 14.51 12.70 -9.02
CA ALA A 114 13.12 13.04 -8.80
C ALA A 114 12.26 12.79 -10.05
N LEU A 115 12.76 13.13 -11.23
CA LEU A 115 12.06 12.94 -12.52
C LEU A 115 11.83 11.47 -12.82
N ILE A 116 12.89 10.65 -12.77
CA ILE A 116 12.81 9.20 -13.02
C ILE A 116 11.86 8.53 -12.01
N THR A 117 11.98 8.88 -10.73
CA THR A 117 11.09 8.35 -9.70
C THR A 117 9.64 8.74 -9.98
N SER A 118 9.38 10.01 -10.34
CA SER A 118 8.04 10.49 -10.66
C SER A 118 7.46 9.79 -11.89
N LEU A 119 8.21 9.71 -12.99
CA LEU A 119 7.80 9.00 -14.21
C LEU A 119 7.50 7.52 -13.95
N TYR A 120 8.32 6.85 -13.15
CA TYR A 120 8.10 5.46 -12.76
C TYR A 120 6.77 5.26 -12.02
N TYR A 121 6.40 6.16 -11.11
CA TYR A 121 5.12 6.04 -10.39
C TYR A 121 3.92 6.54 -11.21
N LEU A 122 4.11 7.51 -12.10
CA LEU A 122 3.05 8.00 -12.99
C LEU A 122 2.61 6.95 -14.02
N THR A 123 3.52 6.09 -14.48
CA THR A 123 3.18 4.99 -15.40
C THR A 123 2.47 3.82 -14.73
N ARG A 124 2.48 3.75 -13.39
CA ARG A 124 1.83 2.70 -12.57
C ARG A 124 0.45 3.12 -12.06
N ARG A 125 -0.34 3.73 -12.93
CA ARG A 125 -1.75 4.06 -12.66
C ARG A 125 -2.65 2.85 -12.90
N ALA A 126 -3.79 2.83 -12.21
CA ALA A 126 -4.83 1.85 -12.46
C ALA A 126 -5.36 2.03 -13.89
N LYS A 127 -5.64 0.93 -14.58
CA LYS A 127 -6.34 0.94 -15.88
C LYS A 127 -7.77 0.48 -15.64
N ALA A 128 -8.75 1.23 -16.16
CA ALA A 128 -10.15 0.84 -16.07
C ALA A 128 -10.33 -0.60 -16.60
N PRO A 129 -11.17 -1.42 -15.96
CA PRO A 129 -12.09 -1.10 -14.86
C PRO A 129 -11.48 -1.20 -13.45
N ALA A 130 -10.17 -1.44 -13.30
CA ALA A 130 -9.55 -1.56 -11.97
C ALA A 130 -9.52 -0.21 -11.24
N THR A 131 -9.87 -0.22 -9.95
CA THR A 131 -9.82 0.97 -9.08
C THR A 131 -8.41 1.25 -8.58
N SER A 132 -7.54 0.24 -8.53
CA SER A 132 -6.17 0.36 -8.02
C SER A 132 -5.17 -0.48 -8.81
N PHE A 133 -3.98 0.08 -9.06
CA PHE A 133 -2.83 -0.69 -9.58
C PHE A 133 -2.18 -1.58 -8.51
N TYR A 134 -2.23 -1.11 -7.25
CA TYR A 134 -1.78 -1.80 -6.05
C TYR A 134 -2.93 -2.61 -5.42
N GLN A 135 -2.67 -3.26 -4.28
CA GLN A 135 -3.70 -3.91 -3.48
C GLN A 135 -4.92 -2.98 -3.25
N PRO A 136 -6.14 -3.41 -3.64
CA PRO A 136 -7.35 -2.60 -3.52
C PRO A 136 -7.90 -2.57 -2.09
N VAL A 137 -7.58 -3.60 -1.30
CA VAL A 137 -7.87 -3.69 0.13
C VAL A 137 -6.53 -3.67 0.86
N PHE A 138 -6.41 -2.89 1.92
CA PHE A 138 -5.15 -2.75 2.67
C PHE A 138 -5.39 -2.52 4.16
N LEU A 139 -4.42 -2.89 4.98
CA LEU A 139 -4.46 -2.67 6.42
C LEU A 139 -4.05 -1.22 6.71
N LYS A 140 -4.97 -0.39 7.22
CA LYS A 140 -4.68 1.04 7.49
C LYS A 140 -4.08 1.25 8.87
N HIS A 141 -4.64 0.61 9.88
CA HIS A 141 -4.08 0.57 11.24
C HIS A 141 -4.72 -0.57 12.04
N VAL A 142 -4.02 -1.01 13.09
CA VAL A 142 -4.55 -1.95 14.09
C VAL A 142 -4.66 -1.21 15.43
N ARG A 143 -5.82 -1.29 16.06
CA ARG A 143 -6.08 -0.69 17.38
C ARG A 143 -5.78 -1.70 18.47
N TYR A 144 -5.01 -1.29 19.45
CA TYR A 144 -4.65 -2.11 20.60
C TYR A 144 -5.28 -1.58 21.89
N SER A 145 -5.52 -2.46 22.85
CA SER A 145 -5.77 -2.11 24.25
C SER A 145 -4.49 -1.61 24.90
N THR A 146 -4.62 -0.97 26.07
CA THR A 146 -3.46 -0.61 26.91
C THR A 146 -2.65 -1.84 27.35
N ARG A 147 -3.25 -3.03 27.31
CA ARG A 147 -2.61 -4.32 27.59
C ARG A 147 -1.99 -4.98 26.34
N GLY A 148 -2.07 -4.33 25.18
CA GLY A 148 -1.51 -4.85 23.92
C GLY A 148 -2.42 -5.85 23.18
N GLU A 149 -3.67 -6.01 23.60
CA GLU A 149 -4.65 -6.88 22.91
C GLU A 149 -5.23 -6.17 21.69
N VAL A 150 -5.47 -6.88 20.59
CA VAL A 150 -6.10 -6.29 19.39
C VAL A 150 -7.57 -5.99 19.71
N LYS A 151 -7.94 -4.70 19.73
CA LYS A 151 -9.32 -4.23 19.93
C LYS A 151 -10.08 -4.06 18.63
N GLY A 152 -9.38 -3.83 17.53
CA GLY A 152 -10.01 -3.67 16.23
C GLY A 152 -9.03 -3.39 15.12
N VAL A 153 -9.53 -3.47 13.89
CA VAL A 153 -8.75 -3.33 12.67
C VAL A 153 -9.43 -2.33 11.74
N ALA A 154 -8.64 -1.45 11.13
CA ALA A 154 -9.11 -0.59 10.07
C ALA A 154 -8.63 -1.09 8.71
N LEU A 155 -9.58 -1.40 7.84
CA LEU A 155 -9.34 -1.81 6.46
C LEU A 155 -9.65 -0.64 5.52
N GLY A 156 -8.68 -0.32 4.67
CA GLY A 156 -8.84 0.63 3.58
C GLY A 156 -9.26 -0.06 2.29
N PHE A 157 -10.13 0.59 1.51
CA PHE A 157 -10.68 0.08 0.26
C PHE A 157 -10.66 1.15 -0.83
N THR A 158 -10.30 0.77 -2.06
CA THR A 158 -10.46 1.64 -3.24
C THR A 158 -11.76 1.45 -3.98
N ASN A 159 -12.27 0.21 -4.00
CA ASN A 159 -13.57 -0.05 -4.59
C ASN A 159 -14.66 0.26 -3.57
N ARG A 160 -15.35 1.40 -3.75
CA ARG A 160 -16.39 1.89 -2.85
C ARG A 160 -17.56 0.92 -2.71
N GLU A 161 -18.00 0.30 -3.81
CA GLU A 161 -19.11 -0.64 -3.78
C GLU A 161 -18.74 -1.93 -3.04
N PHE A 162 -17.54 -2.44 -3.27
CA PHE A 162 -17.03 -3.57 -2.50
C PHE A 162 -16.94 -3.26 -1.00
N ALA A 163 -16.46 -2.06 -0.63
CA ALA A 163 -16.37 -1.62 0.76
C ALA A 163 -17.74 -1.57 1.46
N LYS A 164 -18.78 -1.07 0.79
CA LYS A 164 -20.15 -1.04 1.33
C LYS A 164 -20.67 -2.46 1.58
N ARG A 165 -20.41 -3.39 0.67
CA ARG A 165 -20.82 -4.79 0.82
C ARG A 165 -20.11 -5.47 1.98
N VAL A 166 -18.82 -5.22 2.17
CA VAL A 166 -18.07 -5.69 3.35
C VAL A 166 -18.69 -5.11 4.63
N ALA A 167 -19.03 -3.81 4.64
CA ALA A 167 -19.67 -3.18 5.79
C ALA A 167 -21.02 -3.84 6.14
N ALA A 168 -21.85 -4.07 5.13
CA ALA A 168 -23.16 -4.70 5.29
C ALA A 168 -23.08 -6.14 5.80
N LEU A 169 -22.04 -6.90 5.42
CA LEU A 169 -21.83 -8.27 5.92
C LEU A 169 -21.28 -8.34 7.35
N ASN A 170 -20.79 -7.22 7.89
CA ASN A 170 -20.10 -7.16 9.18
C ASN A 170 -20.63 -6.01 10.05
N THR A 171 -21.94 -5.76 10.03
CA THR A 171 -22.59 -4.68 10.80
C THR A 171 -22.21 -4.74 12.27
N ASP A 172 -22.28 -5.92 12.88
CA ASP A 172 -22.01 -6.12 14.31
C ASP A 172 -20.57 -5.69 14.68
N PHE A 173 -19.59 -6.02 13.82
CA PHE A 173 -18.19 -5.63 14.02
C PHE A 173 -17.96 -4.14 13.78
N CYS A 174 -18.71 -3.54 12.84
CA CYS A 174 -18.64 -2.11 12.56
C CYS A 174 -19.22 -1.30 13.72
N GLU A 175 -20.39 -1.70 14.25
CA GLU A 175 -21.05 -1.08 15.40
C GLU A 175 -20.20 -1.20 16.67
N ALA A 176 -19.61 -2.38 16.91
CA ALA A 176 -18.66 -2.59 18.00
C ALA A 176 -17.31 -1.88 17.82
N ARG A 177 -17.08 -1.22 16.66
CA ARG A 177 -15.80 -0.59 16.26
C ARG A 177 -14.62 -1.56 16.25
N ALA A 178 -14.89 -2.86 16.15
CA ALA A 178 -13.89 -3.91 15.96
C ALA A 178 -13.40 -3.94 14.50
N LEU A 179 -14.24 -3.53 13.54
CA LEU A 179 -13.88 -3.32 12.15
C LEU A 179 -14.20 -1.87 11.75
N ILE A 180 -13.20 -1.16 11.22
CA ILE A 180 -13.37 0.19 10.68
C ILE A 180 -13.11 0.14 9.18
N ILE A 181 -14.10 0.57 8.38
CA ILE A 181 -13.99 0.59 6.93
C ILE A 181 -13.67 2.00 6.48
N VAL A 182 -12.59 2.14 5.73
CA VAL A 182 -12.13 3.42 5.19
C VAL A 182 -12.14 3.35 3.68
N ILE A 183 -12.94 4.20 3.04
CA ILE A 183 -12.95 4.32 1.58
C ILE A 183 -11.94 5.39 1.20
N GLU A 184 -10.97 5.04 0.38
CA GLU A 184 -9.97 5.97 -0.13
C GLU A 184 -10.39 6.51 -1.49
N GLN A 185 -10.32 7.84 -1.64
CA GLN A 185 -10.49 8.49 -2.93
C GLN A 185 -9.13 8.45 -3.65
N THR A 186 -8.99 7.53 -4.59
CA THR A 186 -7.83 7.41 -5.49
C THR A 186 -7.87 8.43 -6.62
#